data_AF-A0A1I8BSJ6-F1
#
_entry.id   AF-A0A1I8BSJ6-F1
#
_cell.length_a   1.000
_cell.length_b   1.000
_cell.length_c   1.000
_cell.angle_alpha   90.00
_cell.angle_beta   90.00
_cell.angle_gamma   90.00
#
_symmetry.space_group_name_H-M   'P 1'
#
loop_
_entity.id
_entity.type
_entity.pdbx_description
1 polymer ?
#
loop_
_entity_poly.entity_id
_entity_poly.type
_entity_poly.pdbx_seq_one_letter_code
_entity_poly.pdbx_strand_id
1 'polypeptide(L)'
;MPEEKGVKKEAKVTQLNSTKSNSKQSKRGESSQGSTKRPKTRLFLRPSTKSEMPPSTREVKEAQYGYVYGVSGPVVTAEKMAGAAMYELVRVGHNELVGEIIRLEGDYATIQVYEETSAVTIGDPVLRTGKPLSVELGPGIMGSIFDGIQRPLHDIAQLTQSIYIPKGININALSRKKEWEFIPKQSLRPGDHVTGGDIIGIVYESALVKHSIMVPPNACGTLRFLAPKGSYNVTEKILEVEFSGDVQNYSMLQVWPVRQPRPVAEKLAANYPLLCGQRVLDALFPCVQGGTTAIPGAFGCGKTVISQSLSKYSNSDAIIYVGCGERGNEMSEVLRDFPELTMEVDGKTTSIMERTALVANTSNMPVAAREASIYTGITLAEYFRDMGLNVAMMADSTSRWAEALREISGRLGEMPADSGYPAYLAARLASFYERAGKVKCRGSPDRDGSVTIVGAVSPPGGDFADPVTTATLGIVQVFWGLDKKLAQRKHFPSINWLISYRCGLIFIIFPKIFLSKFKNKNMSEIN
;
A
#
# COMPACT_ATOMS: atom_id res chain seq x y z
N MET A 1 -5.88 -64.83 -6.57
CA MET A 1 -7.23 -65.15 -6.05
C MET A 1 -7.80 -63.89 -5.40
N PRO A 2 -9.08 -63.59 -5.59
CA PRO A 2 -9.44 -62.59 -6.62
C PRO A 2 -10.27 -61.42 -6.02
N GLU A 3 -10.77 -60.42 -6.75
CA GLU A 3 -10.90 -60.19 -8.20
C GLU A 3 -11.02 -58.68 -8.52
N GLU A 4 -10.60 -58.23 -9.70
CA GLU A 4 -11.00 -56.91 -10.22
C GLU A 4 -12.44 -56.95 -10.75
N LYS A 5 -13.28 -55.96 -10.44
CA LYS A 5 -14.58 -55.76 -11.11
C LYS A 5 -14.88 -54.30 -11.43
N GLY A 6 -14.32 -53.83 -12.55
CA GLY A 6 -14.88 -52.69 -13.27
C GLY A 6 -16.09 -53.12 -14.11
N VAL A 7 -17.24 -52.46 -13.93
CA VAL A 7 -18.42 -52.63 -14.80
C VAL A 7 -18.85 -51.27 -15.34
N LYS A 8 -19.02 -51.20 -16.66
CA LYS A 8 -19.38 -50.00 -17.42
C LYS A 8 -20.81 -49.55 -17.07
N LYS A 9 -21.07 -48.24 -17.09
CA LYS A 9 -22.41 -47.69 -17.31
C LYS A 9 -22.47 -46.99 -18.66
N GLU A 10 -23.62 -47.09 -19.31
CA GLU A 10 -23.79 -46.80 -20.73
C GLU A 10 -24.04 -45.32 -20.99
N ALA A 11 -23.45 -44.78 -22.05
CA ALA A 11 -23.79 -43.47 -22.56
C ALA A 11 -25.04 -43.58 -23.46
N LYS A 12 -26.17 -43.00 -23.04
CA LYS A 12 -27.35 -42.89 -23.90
C LYS A 12 -27.17 -41.79 -24.94
N VAL A 13 -27.07 -42.19 -26.19
CA VAL A 13 -27.15 -41.29 -27.35
C VAL A 13 -28.61 -40.95 -27.62
N THR A 14 -28.93 -39.65 -27.66
CA THR A 14 -30.19 -39.14 -28.23
C THR A 14 -29.85 -37.99 -29.17
N GLN A 15 -29.77 -38.26 -30.47
CA GLN A 15 -29.79 -37.22 -31.49
C GLN A 15 -31.23 -36.77 -31.75
N LEU A 16 -31.47 -35.48 -32.00
CA LEU A 16 -32.71 -35.04 -32.67
C LEU A 16 -32.53 -33.69 -33.40
N ASN A 17 -32.35 -33.83 -34.71
CA ASN A 17 -32.72 -32.93 -35.82
C ASN A 17 -32.38 -31.43 -35.80
N SER A 18 -31.53 -31.05 -36.75
CA SER A 18 -31.41 -29.70 -37.29
C SER A 18 -32.61 -29.28 -38.14
N THR A 19 -32.90 -27.98 -38.22
CA THR A 19 -33.66 -27.35 -39.31
C THR A 19 -32.92 -26.12 -39.87
N LYS A 20 -32.98 -25.93 -41.19
CA LYS A 20 -32.40 -24.78 -41.93
C LYS A 20 -33.50 -24.11 -42.76
N SER A 21 -33.67 -22.79 -42.62
CA SER A 21 -34.30 -21.93 -43.63
C SER A 21 -34.29 -20.45 -43.19
N ASN A 22 -34.38 -19.46 -44.07
CA ASN A 22 -33.61 -19.27 -45.31
C ASN A 22 -33.57 -17.75 -45.63
N SER A 23 -32.62 -17.28 -46.43
CA SER A 23 -32.49 -15.84 -46.76
C SER A 23 -33.43 -15.38 -47.90
N LYS A 24 -33.75 -14.07 -47.95
CA LYS A 24 -34.04 -13.32 -49.19
C LYS A 24 -34.08 -11.79 -48.98
N GLN A 25 -33.67 -11.04 -50.01
CA GLN A 25 -33.68 -9.56 -50.08
C GLN A 25 -34.45 -9.08 -51.33
N SER A 26 -35.28 -8.03 -51.19
CA SER A 26 -35.63 -7.01 -52.21
C SER A 26 -36.24 -7.49 -53.57
N LYS A 27 -36.94 -6.71 -54.40
CA LYS A 27 -36.89 -5.27 -54.75
C LYS A 27 -38.07 -4.92 -55.71
N ARG A 28 -38.45 -3.63 -55.79
CA ARG A 28 -39.27 -2.96 -56.87
C ARG A 28 -40.77 -3.36 -56.97
N GLY A 29 -41.67 -2.49 -57.48
CA GLY A 29 -41.53 -1.07 -57.89
C GLY A 29 -42.81 -0.47 -58.53
N GLU A 30 -42.75 0.82 -58.92
CA GLU A 30 -43.72 1.57 -59.79
C GLU A 30 -45.17 1.80 -59.24
N SER A 31 -45.99 2.78 -59.65
CA SER A 31 -45.86 4.16 -60.24
C SER A 31 -47.24 4.89 -60.07
N SER A 32 -47.62 6.11 -60.52
CA SER A 32 -47.06 7.28 -61.25
C SER A 32 -47.97 8.54 -61.01
N GLN A 33 -47.58 9.74 -61.53
CA GLN A 33 -48.37 11.01 -61.62
C GLN A 33 -48.77 11.70 -60.27
N GLY A 34 -49.08 13.01 -60.16
CA GLY A 34 -48.97 14.16 -61.09
C GLY A 34 -49.56 15.49 -60.50
N SER A 35 -49.23 16.65 -61.10
CA SER A 35 -49.75 18.01 -60.83
C SER A 35 -49.22 18.81 -59.60
N THR A 36 -49.54 20.12 -59.53
CA THR A 36 -48.78 21.17 -58.81
C THR A 36 -49.59 22.06 -57.86
N LYS A 37 -49.00 22.43 -56.70
CA LYS A 37 -49.27 23.69 -55.95
C LYS A 37 -48.21 23.91 -54.84
N ARG A 38 -47.76 25.16 -54.66
CA ARG A 38 -46.93 25.65 -53.53
C ARG A 38 -47.82 26.48 -52.57
N PRO A 39 -47.36 26.84 -51.35
CA PRO A 39 -46.65 26.03 -50.36
C PRO A 39 -47.28 26.16 -48.95
N LYS A 40 -47.06 25.20 -48.05
CA LYS A 40 -47.19 25.42 -46.59
C LYS A 40 -46.10 24.70 -45.82
N THR A 41 -45.31 25.46 -45.08
CA THR A 41 -44.22 24.95 -44.23
C THR A 41 -44.80 24.16 -43.06
N ARG A 42 -44.50 22.86 -42.99
CA ARG A 42 -44.68 22.05 -41.79
C ARG A 42 -43.32 21.51 -41.36
N LEU A 43 -43.00 21.65 -40.07
CA LEU A 43 -41.85 20.99 -39.48
C LEU A 43 -42.05 19.47 -39.61
N PHE A 44 -41.07 18.78 -40.18
CA PHE A 44 -40.94 17.35 -40.00
C PHE A 44 -40.45 17.09 -38.57
N LEU A 45 -41.31 16.56 -37.71
CA LEU A 45 -40.83 15.91 -36.49
C LEU A 45 -39.97 14.71 -36.92
N ARG A 46 -38.78 14.59 -36.34
CA ARG A 46 -37.99 13.35 -36.42
C ARG A 46 -38.80 12.24 -35.72
N PRO A 47 -38.76 10.98 -36.21
CA PRO A 47 -39.27 9.87 -35.42
C PRO A 47 -38.52 9.84 -34.08
N SER A 48 -39.25 9.64 -32.98
CA SER A 48 -38.68 9.62 -31.64
C SER A 48 -37.62 8.53 -31.54
N THR A 49 -36.41 8.93 -31.16
CA THR A 49 -35.41 7.99 -30.62
C THR A 49 -36.06 7.23 -29.49
N LYS A 50 -35.99 5.89 -29.51
CA LYS A 50 -36.37 5.09 -28.34
C LYS A 50 -35.53 5.59 -27.16
N SER A 51 -36.19 6.10 -26.13
CA SER A 51 -35.53 6.38 -24.86
C SER A 51 -35.07 5.04 -24.29
N GLU A 52 -33.77 4.81 -24.30
CA GLU A 52 -33.16 3.72 -23.53
C GLU A 52 -33.55 3.97 -22.07
N MET A 53 -34.31 3.04 -21.50
CA MET A 53 -34.66 3.12 -20.08
C MET A 53 -33.36 2.93 -19.28
N PRO A 54 -33.16 3.66 -18.17
CA PRO A 54 -32.00 3.42 -17.33
C PRO A 54 -32.02 1.96 -16.87
N PRO A 55 -30.89 1.23 -16.98
CA PRO A 55 -30.85 -0.20 -16.64
C PRO A 55 -31.31 -0.42 -15.21
N SER A 56 -32.07 -1.49 -14.99
CA SER A 56 -32.59 -1.82 -13.67
C SER A 56 -31.45 -2.08 -12.69
N THR A 57 -31.72 -1.89 -11.40
CA THR A 57 -30.73 -2.10 -10.32
C THR A 57 -30.24 -3.55 -10.18
N ARG A 58 -30.73 -4.48 -11.02
CA ARG A 58 -30.21 -5.84 -11.19
C ARG A 58 -29.25 -5.93 -12.38
N GLU A 59 -29.63 -5.41 -13.55
CA GLU A 59 -28.75 -5.36 -14.75
C GLU A 59 -27.44 -4.60 -14.46
N VAL A 60 -27.49 -3.52 -13.67
CA VAL A 60 -26.28 -2.80 -13.22
C VAL A 60 -25.37 -3.65 -12.33
N LYS A 61 -25.93 -4.60 -11.56
CA LYS A 61 -25.14 -5.55 -10.76
C LYS A 61 -24.60 -6.70 -11.61
N GLU A 62 -25.43 -7.26 -12.49
CA GLU A 62 -25.00 -8.33 -13.41
C GLU A 62 -23.85 -7.86 -14.30
N ALA A 63 -23.90 -6.61 -14.79
CA ALA A 63 -22.80 -5.99 -15.52
C ALA A 63 -21.50 -5.83 -14.71
N GLN A 64 -21.52 -5.88 -13.38
CA GLN A 64 -20.31 -5.77 -12.54
C GLN A 64 -19.56 -7.09 -12.38
N TYR A 65 -20.16 -8.23 -12.71
CA TYR A 65 -19.53 -9.55 -12.61
C TYR A 65 -18.86 -9.99 -13.91
N GLY A 66 -17.58 -10.36 -13.82
CA GLY A 66 -16.94 -11.27 -14.76
C GLY A 66 -17.02 -12.72 -14.29
N TYR A 67 -16.44 -13.64 -15.06
CA TYR A 67 -16.38 -15.07 -14.74
C TYR A 67 -14.98 -15.63 -14.91
N VAL A 68 -14.55 -16.55 -14.04
CA VAL A 68 -13.24 -17.21 -14.15
C VAL A 68 -13.19 -18.09 -15.40
N TYR A 69 -12.31 -17.76 -16.33
CA TYR A 69 -12.02 -18.52 -17.55
C TYR A 69 -10.91 -19.57 -17.31
N GLY A 70 -9.92 -19.26 -16.47
CA GLY A 70 -8.85 -20.20 -16.12
C GLY A 70 -8.01 -19.76 -14.92
N VAL A 71 -7.33 -20.71 -14.29
CA VAL A 71 -6.50 -20.51 -13.08
C VAL A 71 -5.12 -21.14 -13.28
N SER A 72 -4.06 -20.39 -12.99
CA SER A 72 -2.66 -20.81 -13.10
C SER A 72 -1.86 -20.33 -11.88
N GLY A 73 -1.90 -21.13 -10.81
CA GLY A 73 -1.42 -20.70 -9.49
C GLY A 73 -2.19 -19.46 -9.01
N PRO A 74 -1.53 -18.41 -8.48
CA PRO A 74 -2.18 -17.18 -8.02
C PRO A 74 -2.63 -16.25 -9.17
N VAL A 75 -2.37 -16.60 -10.44
CA VAL A 75 -2.85 -15.85 -11.60
C VAL A 75 -4.17 -16.46 -12.08
N VAL A 76 -5.21 -15.64 -12.17
CA VAL A 76 -6.55 -16.02 -12.63
C VAL A 76 -6.90 -15.18 -13.85
N THR A 77 -7.34 -15.82 -14.92
CA THR A 77 -7.89 -15.13 -16.10
C THR A 77 -9.40 -15.14 -15.99
N ALA A 78 -10.03 -13.97 -16.07
CA ALA A 78 -11.47 -13.80 -16.08
C ALA A 78 -11.96 -13.24 -17.43
N GLU A 79 -13.14 -13.66 -17.87
CA GLU A 79 -13.86 -13.15 -19.05
C GLU A 79 -15.00 -12.20 -18.65
N LYS A 80 -15.51 -11.45 -19.63
CA LYS A 80 -16.60 -10.45 -19.49
C LYS A 80 -16.25 -9.32 -18.53
N MET A 81 -14.99 -8.89 -18.55
CA MET A 81 -14.45 -7.86 -17.65
C MET A 81 -14.48 -6.44 -18.26
N ALA A 82 -15.24 -6.24 -19.35
CA ALA A 82 -15.47 -4.94 -20.00
C ALA A 82 -15.69 -3.77 -19.03
N GLY A 83 -14.83 -2.75 -19.14
CA GLY A 83 -14.87 -1.54 -18.30
C GLY A 83 -14.17 -1.66 -16.95
N ALA A 84 -13.44 -2.75 -16.67
CA ALA A 84 -12.56 -2.84 -15.50
C ALA A 84 -11.28 -2.01 -15.68
N ALA A 85 -10.68 -1.55 -14.59
CA ALA A 85 -9.46 -0.75 -14.64
C ALA A 85 -8.19 -1.55 -14.32
N MET A 86 -7.04 -1.09 -14.84
CA MET A 86 -5.72 -1.58 -14.42
C MET A 86 -5.49 -1.23 -12.94
N TYR A 87 -4.93 -2.18 -12.17
CA TYR A 87 -4.75 -2.11 -10.73
C TYR A 87 -6.05 -1.97 -9.92
N GLU A 88 -7.21 -2.30 -10.49
CA GLU A 88 -8.48 -2.40 -9.76
C GLU A 88 -8.50 -3.65 -8.88
N LEU A 89 -9.02 -3.52 -7.66
CA LEU A 89 -9.25 -4.62 -6.74
C LEU A 89 -10.55 -5.36 -7.08
N VAL A 90 -10.50 -6.69 -7.07
CA VAL A 90 -11.60 -7.59 -7.38
C VAL A 90 -11.78 -8.65 -6.30
N ARG A 91 -12.96 -9.26 -6.24
CA ARG A 91 -13.25 -10.44 -5.41
C ARG A 91 -13.50 -11.65 -6.31
N VAL A 92 -12.67 -12.68 -6.18
CA VAL A 92 -12.65 -13.86 -7.06
C VAL A 92 -13.21 -15.08 -6.33
N GLY A 93 -14.10 -15.82 -7.00
CA GLY A 93 -14.65 -17.08 -6.49
C GLY A 93 -15.75 -16.91 -5.45
N HIS A 94 -16.41 -18.01 -5.13
CA HIS A 94 -17.47 -18.05 -4.12
C HIS A 94 -17.00 -17.66 -2.70
N ASN A 95 -15.68 -17.69 -2.46
CA ASN A 95 -15.06 -17.25 -1.21
C ASN A 95 -14.63 -15.77 -1.22
N GLU A 96 -14.96 -14.98 -2.25
CA GLU A 96 -14.57 -13.55 -2.37
C GLU A 96 -13.08 -13.27 -2.12
N LEU A 97 -12.19 -14.11 -2.70
CA LEU A 97 -10.74 -13.96 -2.55
C LEU A 97 -10.27 -12.62 -3.12
N VAL A 98 -9.46 -11.88 -2.37
CA VAL A 98 -8.98 -10.55 -2.81
C VAL A 98 -7.97 -10.72 -3.94
N GLY A 99 -8.15 -10.00 -5.05
CA GLY A 99 -7.17 -9.92 -6.14
C GLY A 99 -7.09 -8.52 -6.76
N GLU A 100 -6.11 -8.31 -7.63
CA GLU A 100 -5.84 -7.06 -8.34
C GLU A 100 -5.70 -7.34 -9.85
N ILE A 101 -6.31 -6.51 -10.70
CA ILE A 101 -6.17 -6.61 -12.16
C ILE A 101 -4.81 -6.08 -12.59
N ILE A 102 -4.04 -6.92 -13.28
CA ILE A 102 -2.65 -6.63 -13.68
C ILE A 102 -2.43 -6.62 -15.19
N ARG A 103 -3.38 -7.13 -15.99
CA ARG A 103 -3.41 -6.99 -17.45
C ARG A 103 -4.85 -7.04 -17.97
N LEU A 104 -5.12 -6.33 -19.06
CA LEU A 104 -6.42 -6.33 -19.76
C LEU A 104 -6.17 -6.61 -21.25
N GLU A 105 -6.81 -7.65 -21.78
CA GLU A 105 -6.68 -8.10 -23.16
C GLU A 105 -8.08 -8.24 -23.79
N GLY A 106 -8.60 -7.12 -24.31
CA GLY A 106 -9.97 -7.04 -24.83
C GLY A 106 -11.03 -7.13 -23.73
N ASP A 107 -11.76 -8.24 -23.68
CA ASP A 107 -12.78 -8.54 -22.66
C ASP A 107 -12.27 -9.54 -21.59
N TYR A 108 -11.00 -9.94 -21.69
CA TYR A 108 -10.32 -10.75 -20.68
C TYR A 108 -9.49 -9.87 -19.73
N ALA A 109 -9.51 -10.20 -18.43
CA ALA A 109 -8.65 -9.60 -17.42
C ALA A 109 -7.75 -10.67 -16.79
N THR A 110 -6.45 -10.38 -16.70
CA THR A 110 -5.50 -11.15 -15.88
C THR A 110 -5.48 -10.55 -14.47
N ILE A 111 -5.84 -11.37 -13.49
CA ILE A 111 -5.98 -11.01 -12.08
C ILE A 111 -4.88 -11.73 -11.28
N GLN A 112 -4.20 -11.00 -10.41
CA GLN A 112 -3.28 -11.53 -9.42
C GLN A 112 -4.01 -11.63 -8.07
N VAL A 113 -4.18 -12.85 -7.56
CA VAL A 113 -4.90 -13.10 -6.31
C VAL A 113 -3.93 -13.02 -5.12
N TYR A 114 -4.31 -12.28 -4.08
CA TYR A 114 -3.54 -12.10 -2.84
C TYR A 114 -3.69 -13.26 -1.83
N GLU A 115 -4.56 -14.22 -2.15
CA GLU A 115 -4.83 -15.44 -1.38
C GLU A 115 -4.52 -16.71 -2.20
N GLU A 116 -4.54 -17.87 -1.55
CA GLU A 116 -4.42 -19.15 -2.24
C GLU A 116 -5.67 -19.46 -3.08
N THR A 117 -5.50 -19.50 -4.40
CA THR A 117 -6.52 -19.87 -5.40
C THR A 117 -6.98 -21.33 -5.38
N SER A 118 -6.43 -22.18 -4.50
CA SER A 118 -6.86 -23.57 -4.34
C SER A 118 -8.35 -23.62 -3.97
N ALA A 119 -9.15 -24.31 -4.79
CA ALA A 119 -10.62 -24.39 -4.80
C ALA A 119 -11.39 -23.26 -5.52
N VAL A 120 -10.73 -22.38 -6.29
CA VAL A 120 -11.39 -21.58 -7.34
C VAL A 120 -11.62 -22.45 -8.58
N THR A 121 -12.81 -22.41 -9.18
CA THR A 121 -13.18 -23.18 -10.38
C THR A 121 -13.47 -22.32 -11.61
N ILE A 122 -13.54 -22.95 -12.79
CA ILE A 122 -13.92 -22.27 -14.04
C ILE A 122 -15.44 -22.04 -14.01
N GLY A 123 -15.87 -20.82 -14.33
CA GLY A 123 -17.26 -20.36 -14.18
C GLY A 123 -17.56 -19.68 -12.84
N ASP A 124 -16.61 -19.65 -11.90
CA ASP A 124 -16.71 -18.88 -10.66
C ASP A 124 -16.94 -17.38 -10.95
N PRO A 125 -17.74 -16.66 -10.13
CA PRO A 125 -17.95 -15.23 -10.30
C PRO A 125 -16.73 -14.41 -9.90
N VAL A 126 -16.55 -13.26 -10.57
CA VAL A 126 -15.54 -12.24 -10.23
C VAL A 126 -16.24 -10.88 -10.07
N LEU A 127 -16.35 -10.39 -8.84
CA LEU A 127 -16.96 -9.08 -8.55
C LEU A 127 -15.91 -7.96 -8.63
N ARG A 128 -16.25 -6.90 -9.36
CA ARG A 128 -15.45 -5.67 -9.48
C ARG A 128 -15.78 -4.67 -8.36
N THR A 129 -14.79 -3.91 -7.90
CA THR A 129 -14.98 -2.93 -6.80
C THR A 129 -14.88 -1.47 -7.25
N GLY A 130 -14.42 -1.22 -8.48
CA GLY A 130 -14.20 0.12 -9.04
C GLY A 130 -13.10 0.93 -8.35
N LYS A 131 -12.27 0.30 -7.51
CA LYS A 131 -11.24 0.96 -6.68
C LYS A 131 -9.94 0.16 -6.69
N PRO A 132 -8.77 0.82 -6.69
CA PRO A 132 -7.48 0.14 -6.53
C PRO A 132 -7.25 -0.34 -5.10
N LEU A 133 -6.24 -1.20 -4.90
CA LEU A 133 -5.81 -1.61 -3.55
C LEU A 133 -5.51 -0.37 -2.69
N SER A 134 -6.28 -0.24 -1.61
CA SER A 134 -6.29 0.96 -0.75
C SER A 134 -6.34 0.56 0.72
N VAL A 135 -5.69 1.35 1.56
CA VAL A 135 -5.63 1.17 3.02
C VAL A 135 -6.59 2.10 3.73
N GLU A 136 -7.15 1.62 4.84
CA GLU A 136 -7.88 2.41 5.83
C GLU A 136 -6.86 3.15 6.72
N LEU A 137 -6.98 4.48 6.81
CA LEU A 137 -6.12 5.34 7.61
C LEU A 137 -6.98 6.09 8.64
N GLY A 138 -6.61 6.02 9.91
CA GLY A 138 -7.32 6.59 11.06
C GLY A 138 -6.81 5.99 12.38
N PRO A 139 -7.40 6.33 13.54
CA PRO A 139 -6.96 5.82 14.84
C PRO A 139 -7.31 4.33 15.02
N GLY A 140 -6.38 3.57 15.61
CA GLY A 140 -6.41 2.11 15.74
C GLY A 140 -5.34 1.38 14.92
N ILE A 141 -4.30 2.09 14.48
CA ILE A 141 -3.17 1.57 13.70
C ILE A 141 -1.98 1.28 14.63
N MET A 142 -1.72 2.14 15.62
CA MET A 142 -0.65 1.92 16.59
C MET A 142 -1.00 0.77 17.53
N GLY A 143 -0.01 -0.07 17.83
CA GLY A 143 -0.20 -1.31 18.58
C GLY A 143 -0.88 -2.45 17.79
N SER A 144 -1.39 -2.20 16.57
CA SER A 144 -2.04 -3.23 15.75
C SER A 144 -1.04 -3.98 14.86
N ILE A 145 -1.38 -5.23 14.57
CA ILE A 145 -0.60 -6.17 13.76
C ILE A 145 -1.44 -6.55 12.53
N PHE A 146 -0.94 -6.22 11.35
CA PHE A 146 -1.65 -6.33 10.07
C PHE A 146 -1.03 -7.37 9.15
N ASP A 147 -1.87 -8.08 8.40
CA ASP A 147 -1.48 -8.83 7.19
C ASP A 147 -1.07 -7.88 6.05
N GLY A 148 -0.47 -8.39 4.97
CA GLY A 148 0.02 -7.57 3.84
C GLY A 148 -1.06 -6.74 3.13
N ILE A 149 -2.32 -7.20 3.17
CA ILE A 149 -3.52 -6.48 2.71
C ILE A 149 -4.29 -5.79 3.86
N GLN A 150 -3.58 -5.40 4.93
CA GLN A 150 -4.06 -4.61 6.07
C GLN A 150 -5.17 -5.23 6.95
N ARG A 151 -5.26 -6.57 7.04
CA ARG A 151 -6.21 -7.24 7.96
C ARG A 151 -5.61 -7.40 9.37
N PRO A 152 -6.31 -7.02 10.46
CA PRO A 152 -5.82 -7.22 11.82
C PRO A 152 -5.76 -8.71 12.20
N LEU A 153 -4.55 -9.22 12.45
CA LEU A 153 -4.33 -10.64 12.77
C LEU A 153 -4.95 -11.06 14.11
N HIS A 154 -5.00 -10.14 15.08
CA HIS A 154 -5.60 -10.38 16.39
C HIS A 154 -7.12 -10.61 16.28
N ASP A 155 -7.81 -9.74 15.55
CA ASP A 155 -9.27 -9.80 15.35
C ASP A 155 -9.65 -11.03 14.49
N ILE A 156 -8.82 -11.42 13.52
CA ILE A 156 -8.97 -12.70 12.80
C ILE A 156 -8.94 -13.88 13.79
N ALA A 157 -7.95 -13.94 14.67
CA ALA A 157 -7.81 -15.03 15.64
C ALA A 157 -8.98 -15.05 16.63
N GLN A 158 -9.41 -13.89 17.12
CA GLN A 158 -10.58 -13.77 18.01
C GLN A 158 -11.89 -14.20 17.32
N LEU A 159 -12.13 -13.76 16.08
CA LEU A 159 -13.38 -14.06 15.36
C LEU A 159 -13.47 -15.52 14.94
N THR A 160 -12.35 -16.14 14.56
CA THR A 160 -12.31 -17.51 14.05
C THR A 160 -12.08 -18.57 15.13
N GLN A 161 -11.58 -18.19 16.31
CA GLN A 161 -11.15 -19.10 17.38
C GLN A 161 -10.17 -20.18 16.88
N SER A 162 -9.32 -19.81 15.91
CA SER A 162 -8.43 -20.70 15.16
C SER A 162 -7.01 -20.12 15.09
N ILE A 163 -6.03 -21.01 14.99
CA ILE A 163 -4.62 -20.66 14.71
C ILE A 163 -4.35 -20.42 13.22
N TYR A 164 -5.31 -20.75 12.35
CA TYR A 164 -5.20 -20.61 10.89
C TYR A 164 -6.07 -19.46 10.38
N ILE A 165 -5.52 -18.63 9.50
CA ILE A 165 -6.26 -17.61 8.76
C ILE A 165 -7.11 -18.32 7.69
N PRO A 166 -8.45 -18.25 7.73
CA PRO A 166 -9.29 -18.86 6.69
C PRO A 166 -9.31 -17.98 5.43
N LYS A 167 -9.50 -18.63 4.28
CA LYS A 167 -9.60 -17.96 2.98
C LYS A 167 -10.87 -17.13 2.88
N GLY A 168 -10.81 -16.02 2.15
CA GLY A 168 -11.96 -15.14 1.92
C GLY A 168 -12.32 -14.23 3.09
N ILE A 169 -11.56 -14.25 4.20
CA ILE A 169 -11.96 -13.54 5.42
C ILE A 169 -11.92 -12.02 5.23
N ASN A 170 -13.11 -11.43 5.31
CA ASN A 170 -13.38 -10.03 5.07
C ASN A 170 -13.64 -9.31 6.41
N ILE A 171 -12.58 -8.79 7.02
CA ILE A 171 -12.61 -8.03 8.27
C ILE A 171 -12.07 -6.61 7.98
N ASN A 172 -12.70 -5.59 8.56
CA ASN A 172 -12.22 -4.20 8.47
C ASN A 172 -10.82 -4.06 9.05
N ALA A 173 -10.00 -3.18 8.48
CA ALA A 173 -8.67 -2.91 9.01
C ALA A 173 -8.74 -2.23 10.38
N LEU A 174 -9.66 -1.27 10.55
CA LEU A 174 -9.90 -0.58 11.82
C LEU A 174 -11.21 -1.03 12.48
N SER A 175 -11.18 -1.24 13.80
CA SER A 175 -12.33 -1.70 14.58
C SER A 175 -13.48 -0.70 14.55
N ARG A 176 -14.64 -1.14 14.06
CA ARG A 176 -15.88 -0.35 13.97
C ARG A 176 -16.72 -0.37 15.26
N LYS A 177 -16.08 -0.72 16.39
CA LYS A 177 -16.69 -0.80 17.73
C LYS A 177 -15.92 -0.02 18.79
N LYS A 178 -14.71 0.46 18.49
CA LYS A 178 -13.89 1.22 19.44
C LYS A 178 -14.19 2.70 19.28
N GLU A 179 -14.75 3.29 20.33
CA GLU A 179 -14.89 4.73 20.45
C GLU A 179 -13.58 5.39 20.85
N TRP A 180 -13.39 6.63 20.40
CA TRP A 180 -12.20 7.46 20.65
C TRP A 180 -12.61 8.87 21.06
N GLU A 181 -11.93 9.45 22.04
CA GLU A 181 -12.14 10.84 22.45
C GLU A 181 -11.60 11.80 21.37
N PHE A 182 -12.50 12.44 20.64
CA PHE A 182 -12.17 13.47 19.64
C PHE A 182 -12.15 14.85 20.29
N ILE A 183 -11.06 15.59 20.08
CA ILE A 183 -10.92 16.99 20.51
C ILE A 183 -10.79 17.87 19.26
N PRO A 184 -11.84 18.62 18.86
CA PRO A 184 -11.77 19.52 17.72
C PRO A 184 -10.80 20.67 17.96
N LYS A 185 -10.14 21.13 16.88
CA LYS A 185 -9.20 22.25 16.89
C LYS A 185 -9.97 23.57 17.10
N GLN A 186 -9.79 24.20 18.27
CA GLN A 186 -10.54 25.39 18.71
C GLN A 186 -10.48 26.61 17.76
N SER A 187 -9.54 26.64 16.81
CA SER A 187 -9.43 27.71 15.82
C SER A 187 -10.39 27.55 14.63
N LEU A 188 -10.99 26.38 14.43
CA LEU A 188 -11.91 26.10 13.31
C LEU A 188 -13.37 26.37 13.70
N ARG A 189 -14.11 26.99 12.79
CA ARG A 189 -15.53 27.35 12.94
C ARG A 189 -16.31 27.02 11.67
N PRO A 190 -17.61 26.70 11.76
CA PRO A 190 -18.49 26.68 10.60
C PRO A 190 -18.42 28.02 9.85
N GLY A 191 -18.15 27.96 8.55
CA GLY A 191 -17.85 29.09 7.67
C GLY A 191 -16.39 29.14 7.19
N ASP A 192 -15.44 28.55 7.91
CA ASP A 192 -14.02 28.59 7.54
C ASP A 192 -13.71 27.80 6.26
N HIS A 193 -12.72 28.25 5.48
CA HIS A 193 -12.19 27.48 4.36
C HIS A 193 -11.21 26.40 4.83
N VAL A 194 -11.38 25.18 4.33
CA VAL A 194 -10.51 24.03 4.62
C VAL A 194 -9.95 23.40 3.34
N THR A 195 -8.74 22.86 3.43
CA THR A 195 -8.01 22.21 2.33
C THR A 195 -7.40 20.86 2.74
N GLY A 196 -7.04 20.05 1.76
CA GLY A 196 -6.53 18.70 1.94
C GLY A 196 -5.23 18.69 2.75
N GLY A 197 -5.25 17.98 3.89
CA GLY A 197 -4.17 17.95 4.88
C GLY A 197 -4.38 18.88 6.08
N ASP A 198 -5.43 19.70 6.14
CA ASP A 198 -5.74 20.50 7.34
C ASP A 198 -6.03 19.61 8.54
N ILE A 199 -5.43 19.89 9.70
CA ILE A 199 -5.74 19.19 10.95
C ILE A 199 -7.04 19.75 11.52
N ILE A 200 -8.06 18.90 11.67
CA ILE A 200 -9.40 19.27 12.17
C ILE A 200 -9.56 19.04 13.68
N GLY A 201 -8.77 18.12 14.24
CA GLY A 201 -8.80 17.77 15.65
C GLY A 201 -7.79 16.68 15.99
N ILE A 202 -7.69 16.34 17.27
CA ILE A 202 -6.74 15.37 17.80
C ILE A 202 -7.51 14.25 18.51
N VAL A 203 -7.05 13.02 18.31
CA VAL A 203 -7.45 11.82 19.06
C VAL A 203 -6.22 11.30 19.82
N TYR A 204 -6.41 10.87 21.07
CA TYR A 204 -5.36 10.17 21.80
C TYR A 204 -5.46 8.67 21.51
N GLU A 205 -4.51 8.15 20.73
CA GLU A 205 -4.50 6.74 20.29
C GLU A 205 -3.80 5.83 21.32
N SER A 206 -2.79 6.36 22.00
CA SER A 206 -2.00 5.73 23.06
C SER A 206 -1.38 6.82 23.95
N ALA A 207 -0.63 6.49 25.00
CA ALA A 207 -0.06 7.50 25.90
C ALA A 207 0.99 8.39 25.19
N LEU A 208 1.67 7.83 24.19
CA LEU A 208 2.68 8.50 23.36
C LEU A 208 2.06 9.22 22.14
N VAL A 209 1.18 8.55 21.39
CA VAL A 209 0.80 8.98 20.04
C VAL A 209 -0.46 9.87 20.06
N LYS A 210 -0.25 11.15 19.71
CA LYS A 210 -1.29 12.15 19.44
C LYS A 210 -1.70 12.07 17.98
N HIS A 211 -2.77 11.34 17.71
CA HIS A 211 -3.26 11.07 16.36
C HIS A 211 -3.98 12.31 15.81
N SER A 212 -3.37 12.99 14.83
CA SER A 212 -3.95 14.19 14.24
C SER A 212 -4.91 13.81 13.10
N ILE A 213 -6.20 14.07 13.29
CA ILE A 213 -7.23 13.83 12.27
C ILE A 213 -7.12 14.94 11.22
N MET A 214 -6.99 14.54 9.95
CA MET A 214 -6.73 15.44 8.82
C MET A 214 -7.80 15.34 7.75
N VAL A 215 -8.11 16.46 7.09
CA VAL A 215 -8.92 16.48 5.86
C VAL A 215 -8.23 15.63 4.77
N PRO A 216 -8.92 14.72 4.06
CA PRO A 216 -8.31 13.92 3.01
C PRO A 216 -7.65 14.78 1.90
N PRO A 217 -6.50 14.39 1.31
CA PRO A 217 -5.72 15.28 0.44
C PRO A 217 -6.41 15.80 -0.83
N ASN A 218 -7.51 15.16 -1.26
CA ASN A 218 -8.27 15.51 -2.46
C ASN A 218 -9.49 16.40 -2.15
N ALA A 219 -9.75 16.69 -0.87
CA ALA A 219 -10.90 17.47 -0.42
C ALA A 219 -10.53 18.94 -0.16
N CYS A 220 -11.43 19.86 -0.48
CA CYS A 220 -11.36 21.27 -0.11
C CYS A 220 -12.76 21.88 -0.15
N GLY A 221 -12.98 23.02 0.51
CA GLY A 221 -14.28 23.72 0.50
C GLY A 221 -14.51 24.58 1.74
N THR A 222 -15.77 24.92 2.01
CA THR A 222 -16.19 25.61 3.24
C THR A 222 -16.70 24.62 4.28
N LEU A 223 -16.25 24.78 5.52
CA LEU A 223 -16.66 23.97 6.67
C LEU A 223 -18.11 24.28 7.04
N ARG A 224 -19.01 23.33 6.88
CA ARG A 224 -20.44 23.46 7.22
C ARG A 224 -20.75 22.94 8.62
N PHE A 225 -20.15 21.82 9.01
CA PHE A 225 -20.31 21.21 10.33
C PHE A 225 -19.00 20.59 10.81
N LEU A 226 -18.69 20.79 12.09
CA LEU A 226 -17.60 20.13 12.81
C LEU A 226 -18.20 19.51 14.08
N ALA A 227 -17.92 18.24 14.34
CA ALA A 227 -18.38 17.58 15.55
C ALA A 227 -17.78 18.24 16.82
N PRO A 228 -18.57 18.38 17.91
CA PRO A 228 -18.06 18.88 19.19
C PRO A 228 -17.07 17.89 19.83
N LYS A 229 -16.51 18.26 20.98
CA LYS A 229 -15.72 17.31 21.78
C LYS A 229 -16.62 16.17 22.28
N GLY A 230 -16.20 14.92 22.08
CA GLY A 230 -16.94 13.74 22.53
C GLY A 230 -16.24 12.43 22.18
N SER A 231 -16.82 11.30 22.62
CA SER A 231 -16.45 9.96 22.15
C SER A 231 -17.14 9.69 20.80
N TYR A 232 -16.38 9.22 19.81
CA TYR A 232 -16.88 8.89 18.48
C TYR A 232 -16.23 7.63 17.91
N ASN A 233 -16.96 6.92 17.07
CA ASN A 233 -16.50 5.75 16.33
C ASN A 233 -15.80 6.16 15.02
N VAL A 234 -14.92 5.31 14.50
CA VAL A 234 -14.04 5.62 13.34
C VAL A 234 -14.83 5.92 12.04
N THR A 235 -16.07 5.43 11.93
CA THR A 235 -17.01 5.68 10.81
C THR A 235 -17.93 6.88 10.98
N GLU A 236 -18.01 7.48 12.16
CA GLU A 236 -18.99 8.54 12.42
C GLU A 236 -18.58 9.87 11.75
N LYS A 237 -19.58 10.63 11.30
CA LYS A 237 -19.33 11.91 10.63
C LYS A 237 -18.79 12.94 11.63
N ILE A 238 -17.64 13.51 11.31
CA ILE A 238 -16.97 14.53 12.12
C ILE A 238 -16.94 15.87 11.38
N LEU A 239 -16.92 15.84 10.05
CA LEU A 239 -16.71 17.00 9.20
C LEU A 239 -17.71 16.95 8.03
N GLU A 240 -18.43 18.04 7.81
CA GLU A 240 -19.20 18.27 6.57
C GLU A 240 -18.60 19.48 5.87
N VAL A 241 -18.16 19.30 4.62
CA VAL A 241 -17.52 20.33 3.80
C VAL A 241 -18.36 20.54 2.55
N GLU A 242 -18.65 21.79 2.21
CA GLU A 242 -19.39 22.16 1.01
C GLU A 242 -18.43 22.66 -0.07
N PHE A 243 -18.52 22.11 -1.28
CA PHE A 243 -17.70 22.49 -2.42
C PHE A 243 -18.56 22.54 -3.69
N SER A 244 -18.59 23.70 -4.36
CA SER A 244 -19.37 23.94 -5.59
C SER A 244 -20.89 23.61 -5.48
N GLY A 245 -21.43 23.53 -4.27
CA GLY A 245 -22.83 23.16 -3.98
C GLY A 245 -23.03 21.69 -3.56
N ASP A 246 -22.02 20.83 -3.72
CA ASP A 246 -22.03 19.46 -3.21
C ASP A 246 -21.53 19.44 -1.75
N VAL A 247 -22.30 18.80 -0.85
CA VAL A 247 -21.92 18.59 0.55
C VAL A 247 -21.29 17.21 0.71
N GLN A 248 -20.03 17.17 1.13
CA GLN A 248 -19.26 15.94 1.34
C GLN A 248 -19.01 15.70 2.83
N ASN A 249 -19.29 14.47 3.28
CA ASN A 249 -19.19 14.06 4.68
C ASN A 249 -17.91 13.24 4.89
N TYR A 250 -17.12 13.58 5.93
CA TYR A 250 -15.92 12.85 6.32
C TYR A 250 -15.97 12.39 7.78
N SER A 251 -15.27 11.29 8.05
CA SER A 251 -15.14 10.63 9.35
C SER A 251 -13.68 10.65 9.81
N MET A 252 -13.34 9.98 10.93
CA MET A 252 -11.93 9.74 11.26
C MET A 252 -11.21 8.89 10.21
N LEU A 253 -11.95 8.04 9.49
CA LEU A 253 -11.46 7.23 8.40
C LEU A 253 -11.23 8.06 7.13
N GLN A 254 -10.03 7.98 6.58
CA GLN A 254 -9.80 8.17 5.13
C GLN A 254 -9.35 6.84 4.50
N VAL A 255 -9.58 6.66 3.21
CA VAL A 255 -9.11 5.50 2.44
C VAL A 255 -8.13 6.00 1.37
N TRP A 256 -6.94 5.41 1.29
CA TRP A 256 -5.88 5.88 0.37
C TRP A 256 -5.25 4.73 -0.44
N PRO A 257 -5.09 4.87 -1.78
CA PRO A 257 -4.49 3.86 -2.64
C PRO A 257 -2.99 3.64 -2.37
N VAL A 258 -2.57 2.41 -2.07
CA VAL A 258 -1.19 2.12 -1.60
C VAL A 258 -0.11 2.37 -2.65
N ARG A 259 -0.49 2.27 -3.93
CA ARG A 259 0.40 2.48 -5.08
C ARG A 259 0.60 3.97 -5.42
N GLN A 260 -0.14 4.91 -4.81
CA GLN A 260 0.05 6.35 -5.00
C GLN A 260 0.70 6.98 -3.75
N PRO A 261 1.83 7.72 -3.89
CA PRO A 261 2.44 8.42 -2.76
C PRO A 261 1.53 9.55 -2.26
N ARG A 262 1.44 9.74 -0.93
CA ARG A 262 0.63 10.80 -0.33
C ARG A 262 1.22 12.18 -0.64
N PRO A 263 0.43 13.14 -1.14
CA PRO A 263 0.94 14.39 -1.71
C PRO A 263 1.42 15.39 -0.64
N VAL A 264 2.61 15.94 -0.85
CA VAL A 264 3.27 16.90 0.07
C VAL A 264 3.21 18.33 -0.48
N ALA A 265 3.62 19.32 0.32
CA ALA A 265 3.80 20.69 -0.15
C ALA A 265 5.17 20.88 -0.82
N GLU A 266 6.25 20.42 -0.17
CA GLU A 266 7.62 20.56 -0.66
C GLU A 266 8.51 19.42 -0.13
N LYS A 267 9.47 18.91 -0.92
CA LYS A 267 10.55 18.03 -0.40
C LYS A 267 11.66 18.91 0.19
N LEU A 268 12.04 18.67 1.45
CA LEU A 268 13.06 19.43 2.17
C LEU A 268 14.37 18.63 2.30
N ALA A 269 15.50 19.34 2.36
CA ALA A 269 16.79 18.70 2.63
C ALA A 269 16.85 18.18 4.08
N ALA A 270 17.10 16.87 4.24
CA ALA A 270 17.22 16.22 5.54
C ALA A 270 18.45 16.73 6.31
N ASN A 271 18.20 17.44 7.43
CA ASN A 271 19.21 18.22 8.16
C ASN A 271 19.40 17.79 9.63
N TYR A 272 18.74 16.71 10.06
CA TYR A 272 18.75 16.23 11.44
C TYR A 272 19.13 14.73 11.47
N PRO A 273 20.03 14.29 12.37
CA PRO A 273 20.50 12.90 12.41
C PRO A 273 19.39 11.95 12.91
N LEU A 274 19.31 10.78 12.30
CA LEU A 274 18.62 9.64 12.91
C LEU A 274 19.62 8.97 13.86
N LEU A 275 19.35 9.04 15.16
CA LEU A 275 20.16 8.35 16.16
C LEU A 275 19.77 6.87 16.20
N CYS A 276 20.75 5.98 16.13
CA CYS A 276 20.56 4.54 16.07
C CYS A 276 20.87 3.83 17.40
N GLY A 277 21.52 4.54 18.33
CA GLY A 277 21.99 4.00 19.62
C GLY A 277 23.24 3.12 19.49
N GLN A 278 23.91 3.14 18.32
CA GLN A 278 24.99 2.22 17.97
C GLN A 278 26.21 3.01 17.49
N ARG A 279 27.25 3.07 18.32
CA ARG A 279 28.45 3.91 18.13
C ARG A 279 29.04 3.88 16.72
N VAL A 280 29.09 2.73 16.06
CA VAL A 280 29.64 2.60 14.69
C VAL A 280 28.69 3.17 13.62
N LEU A 281 27.38 3.05 13.82
CA LEU A 281 26.38 3.65 12.94
C LEU A 281 26.38 5.16 13.13
N ASP A 282 26.23 5.63 14.36
CA ASP A 282 26.08 7.06 14.67
C ASP A 282 27.36 7.89 14.42
N ALA A 283 28.55 7.27 14.48
CA ALA A 283 29.82 7.97 14.25
C ALA A 283 30.41 7.81 12.83
N LEU A 284 30.44 6.59 12.26
CA LEU A 284 31.10 6.36 10.96
C LEU A 284 30.12 6.46 9.78
N PHE A 285 28.90 5.94 9.93
CA PHE A 285 27.92 5.83 8.85
C PHE A 285 26.54 6.37 9.25
N PRO A 286 26.43 7.59 9.83
CA PRO A 286 25.19 8.08 10.43
C PRO A 286 24.04 8.14 9.41
N CYS A 287 22.81 7.96 9.85
CA CYS A 287 21.62 8.21 9.03
C CYS A 287 21.06 9.63 9.30
N VAL A 288 20.09 10.07 8.50
CA VAL A 288 19.33 11.31 8.71
C VAL A 288 17.84 10.97 8.81
N GLN A 289 17.10 11.75 9.58
CA GLN A 289 15.63 11.68 9.55
C GLN A 289 15.14 12.14 8.18
N GLY A 290 14.45 11.25 7.46
CA GLY A 290 14.11 11.42 6.05
C GLY A 290 15.11 10.76 5.07
N GLY A 291 16.08 9.98 5.55
CA GLY A 291 17.10 9.32 4.72
C GLY A 291 16.70 7.95 4.16
N THR A 292 17.54 7.43 3.26
CA THR A 292 17.46 6.06 2.73
C THR A 292 18.70 5.26 3.13
N THR A 293 18.49 4.11 3.74
CA THR A 293 19.54 3.20 4.23
C THR A 293 19.29 1.78 3.75
N ALA A 294 20.34 1.10 3.27
CA ALA A 294 20.34 -0.35 3.07
C ALA A 294 21.19 -1.07 4.11
N ILE A 295 20.69 -2.22 4.58
CA ILE A 295 21.43 -3.17 5.43
C ILE A 295 21.54 -4.51 4.68
N PRO A 296 22.48 -4.67 3.75
CA PRO A 296 22.76 -5.96 3.14
C PRO A 296 23.59 -6.84 4.07
N GLY A 297 23.29 -8.13 4.07
CA GLY A 297 24.10 -9.13 4.73
C GLY A 297 23.49 -10.52 4.59
N ALA A 298 24.33 -11.55 4.69
CA ALA A 298 23.87 -12.93 4.72
C ALA A 298 22.93 -13.19 5.91
N PHE A 299 22.13 -14.26 5.83
CA PHE A 299 21.30 -14.73 6.94
C PHE A 299 22.15 -14.98 8.20
N GLY A 300 21.60 -14.65 9.37
CA GLY A 300 22.31 -14.77 10.66
C GLY A 300 23.35 -13.68 10.96
N CYS A 301 23.59 -12.71 10.08
CA CYS A 301 24.57 -11.64 10.35
C CYS A 301 24.10 -10.56 11.35
N GLY A 302 22.83 -10.59 11.80
CA GLY A 302 22.29 -9.64 12.78
C GLY A 302 21.45 -8.48 12.20
N LYS A 303 20.93 -8.60 10.97
CA LYS A 303 20.06 -7.57 10.35
C LYS A 303 18.88 -7.18 11.24
N THR A 304 18.06 -8.16 11.61
CA THR A 304 16.87 -7.98 12.45
C THR A 304 17.21 -7.48 13.86
N VAL A 305 18.42 -7.78 14.38
CA VAL A 305 18.93 -7.21 15.65
C VAL A 305 19.23 -5.72 15.52
N ILE A 306 19.75 -5.27 14.36
CA ILE A 306 19.93 -3.84 14.08
C ILE A 306 18.56 -3.16 13.91
N SER A 307 17.61 -3.78 13.22
CA SER A 307 16.22 -3.29 13.13
C SER A 307 15.58 -3.15 14.53
N GLN A 308 15.71 -4.17 15.39
CA GLN A 308 15.18 -4.17 16.76
C GLN A 308 15.92 -3.16 17.66
N SER A 309 17.23 -2.95 17.46
CA SER A 309 17.98 -1.86 18.12
C SER A 309 17.46 -0.50 17.69
N LEU A 310 17.14 -0.33 16.41
CA LEU A 310 16.63 0.93 15.87
C LEU A 310 15.20 1.22 16.37
N SER A 311 14.33 0.22 16.49
CA SER A 311 12.96 0.43 17.02
C SER A 311 12.95 0.78 18.52
N LYS A 312 13.97 0.33 19.27
CA LYS A 312 14.23 0.76 20.64
C LYS A 312 14.76 2.19 20.70
N TYR A 313 15.93 2.42 20.14
CA TYR A 313 16.75 3.60 20.46
C TYR A 313 16.62 4.76 19.47
N SER A 314 15.79 4.63 18.42
CA SER A 314 15.57 5.74 17.49
C SER A 314 14.87 6.95 18.13
N ASN A 315 15.35 8.13 17.74
CA ASN A 315 14.73 9.42 17.98
C ASN A 315 13.53 9.69 17.04
N SER A 316 12.81 8.64 16.64
CA SER A 316 11.61 8.70 15.79
C SER A 316 10.34 8.61 16.64
N ASP A 317 9.34 9.40 16.28
CA ASP A 317 8.07 9.50 17.01
C ASP A 317 7.19 8.26 16.78
N ALA A 318 7.29 7.66 15.59
CA ALA A 318 6.54 6.48 15.18
C ALA A 318 7.42 5.49 14.39
N ILE A 319 7.13 4.20 14.51
CA ILE A 319 7.86 3.11 13.81
C ILE A 319 6.88 2.23 13.04
N ILE A 320 7.19 1.97 11.77
CA ILE A 320 6.45 1.04 10.92
C ILE A 320 7.38 -0.11 10.54
N TYR A 321 7.15 -1.30 11.06
CA TYR A 321 7.95 -2.49 10.72
C TYR A 321 7.18 -3.37 9.75
N VAL A 322 7.76 -3.62 8.58
CA VAL A 322 7.23 -4.55 7.58
C VAL A 322 8.10 -5.80 7.53
N GLY A 323 7.58 -6.89 8.08
CA GLY A 323 8.04 -8.23 7.80
C GLY A 323 7.51 -8.67 6.43
N CYS A 324 8.41 -8.95 5.48
CA CYS A 324 8.09 -9.30 4.11
C CYS A 324 8.81 -10.60 3.74
N GLY A 325 8.11 -11.73 3.80
CA GLY A 325 8.64 -13.05 3.41
C GLY A 325 9.64 -13.66 4.40
N GLU A 326 9.72 -13.14 5.62
CA GLU A 326 10.56 -13.67 6.70
C GLU A 326 9.94 -14.91 7.36
N ARG A 327 10.71 -15.67 8.16
CA ARG A 327 10.19 -16.90 8.76
C ARG A 327 9.17 -16.56 9.86
N GLY A 328 8.17 -17.43 10.02
CA GLY A 328 7.19 -17.32 11.11
C GLY A 328 7.84 -17.20 12.49
N ASN A 329 8.95 -17.90 12.73
CA ASN A 329 9.70 -17.83 13.99
C ASN A 329 10.31 -16.42 14.23
N GLU A 330 10.93 -15.83 13.22
CA GLU A 330 11.56 -14.49 13.29
C GLU A 330 10.50 -13.41 13.55
N MET A 331 9.33 -13.54 12.90
CA MET A 331 8.16 -12.70 13.20
C MET A 331 7.58 -12.96 14.60
N SER A 332 7.54 -14.21 15.08
CA SER A 332 7.04 -14.52 16.43
C SER A 332 7.94 -14.00 17.55
N GLU A 333 9.26 -13.96 17.32
CA GLU A 333 10.25 -13.35 18.22
C GLU A 333 10.04 -11.83 18.29
N VAL A 334 9.88 -11.15 17.14
CA VAL A 334 9.46 -9.74 17.09
C VAL A 334 8.16 -9.50 17.85
N LEU A 335 7.13 -10.35 17.66
CA LEU A 335 5.82 -10.18 18.30
C LEU A 335 5.81 -10.44 19.82
N ARG A 336 6.68 -11.31 20.33
CA ARG A 336 6.86 -11.54 21.77
C ARG A 336 7.68 -10.42 22.41
N ASP A 337 8.81 -10.06 21.80
CA ASP A 337 9.75 -9.12 22.38
C ASP A 337 9.21 -7.69 22.40
N PHE A 338 8.55 -7.22 21.34
CA PHE A 338 8.15 -5.80 21.21
C PHE A 338 7.25 -5.28 22.36
N PRO A 339 6.26 -6.05 22.87
CA PRO A 339 5.50 -5.68 24.06
C PRO A 339 6.33 -5.55 25.34
N GLU A 340 7.29 -6.46 25.58
CA GLU A 340 8.17 -6.48 26.77
C GLU A 340 9.13 -5.28 26.80
N LEU A 341 9.42 -4.69 25.64
CA LEU A 341 10.40 -3.63 25.47
C LEU A 341 9.80 -2.25 25.78
N THR A 342 10.21 -1.69 26.92
CA THR A 342 9.78 -0.38 27.38
C THR A 342 10.77 0.74 27.01
N MET A 343 10.25 1.95 26.95
CA MET A 343 11.00 3.19 26.81
C MET A 343 10.51 4.22 27.84
N GLU A 344 11.36 5.17 28.23
CA GLU A 344 11.01 6.28 29.11
C GLU A 344 10.76 7.54 28.29
N VAL A 345 9.57 8.12 28.40
CA VAL A 345 9.17 9.39 27.76
C VAL A 345 8.49 10.25 28.82
N ASP A 346 8.91 11.51 28.96
CA ASP A 346 8.38 12.47 29.94
C ASP A 346 8.26 11.91 31.37
N GLY A 347 9.23 11.07 31.78
CA GLY A 347 9.27 10.42 33.10
C GLY A 347 8.28 9.25 33.27
N LYS A 348 7.70 8.74 32.19
CA LYS A 348 6.82 7.55 32.18
C LYS A 348 7.42 6.42 31.37
N THR A 349 7.44 5.22 31.95
CA THR A 349 7.72 3.99 31.21
C THR A 349 6.49 3.58 30.40
N THR A 350 6.69 3.36 29.10
CA THR A 350 5.65 2.99 28.11
C THR A 350 6.18 1.87 27.22
N SER A 351 5.32 1.04 26.64
CA SER A 351 5.76 -0.02 25.72
C SER A 351 6.03 0.56 24.33
N ILE A 352 7.11 0.11 23.67
CA ILE A 352 7.43 0.53 22.29
C ILE A 352 6.31 0.15 21.31
N MET A 353 5.47 -0.85 21.66
CA MET A 353 4.29 -1.22 20.90
C MET A 353 3.26 -0.07 20.76
N GLU A 354 3.16 0.86 21.72
CA GLU A 354 2.26 2.03 21.65
C GLU A 354 2.62 3.06 20.58
N ARG A 355 3.87 3.03 20.06
CA ARG A 355 4.32 3.89 18.95
C ARG A 355 4.65 3.11 17.67
N THR A 356 4.31 1.83 17.63
CA THR A 356 4.71 0.91 16.56
C THR A 356 3.50 0.27 15.90
N ALA A 357 3.47 0.23 14.57
CA ALA A 357 2.56 -0.62 13.81
C ALA A 357 3.35 -1.70 13.06
N LEU A 358 2.85 -2.94 13.08
CA LEU A 358 3.52 -4.10 12.49
C LEU A 358 2.74 -4.61 11.29
N VAL A 359 3.37 -4.69 10.12
CA VAL A 359 2.85 -5.42 8.95
C VAL A 359 3.60 -6.75 8.86
N ALA A 360 2.92 -7.83 9.23
CA ALA A 360 3.48 -9.17 9.37
C ALA A 360 3.08 -10.06 8.19
N ASN A 361 3.99 -10.22 7.22
CA ASN A 361 3.82 -11.11 6.08
C ASN A 361 4.93 -12.16 6.02
N THR A 362 4.58 -13.42 6.25
CA THR A 362 5.53 -14.53 6.41
C THR A 362 5.90 -15.20 5.08
N SER A 363 6.97 -16.00 5.09
CA SER A 363 7.37 -16.84 3.96
C SER A 363 6.30 -17.85 3.51
N ASN A 364 5.33 -18.19 4.36
CA ASN A 364 4.21 -19.09 4.03
C ASN A 364 3.00 -18.36 3.44
N MET A 365 2.94 -17.03 3.55
CA MET A 365 1.85 -16.22 2.99
C MET A 365 2.06 -15.97 1.48
N PRO A 366 0.96 -15.71 0.74
CA PRO A 366 0.98 -15.63 -0.73
C PRO A 366 1.93 -14.58 -1.28
N VAL A 367 2.54 -14.92 -2.41
CA VAL A 367 3.63 -14.14 -3.02
C VAL A 367 3.17 -12.74 -3.44
N ALA A 368 1.93 -12.61 -3.93
CA ALA A 368 1.32 -11.32 -4.23
C ALA A 368 1.19 -10.41 -2.99
N ALA A 369 0.90 -10.98 -1.82
CA ALA A 369 0.79 -10.20 -0.59
C ALA A 369 2.12 -9.58 -0.17
N ARG A 370 3.27 -10.14 -0.61
CA ARG A 370 4.63 -9.60 -0.31
C ARG A 370 4.89 -8.28 -1.00
N GLU A 371 4.37 -8.11 -2.22
CA GLU A 371 4.33 -6.81 -2.88
C GLU A 371 3.38 -5.85 -2.14
N ALA A 372 2.17 -6.30 -1.78
CA ALA A 372 1.21 -5.47 -1.06
C ALA A 372 1.75 -4.97 0.30
N SER A 373 2.39 -5.83 1.12
CA SER A 373 2.89 -5.46 2.45
C SER A 373 3.87 -4.29 2.43
N ILE A 374 4.74 -4.21 1.40
CA ILE A 374 5.70 -3.10 1.25
C ILE A 374 4.96 -1.79 0.96
N TYR A 375 4.00 -1.78 0.01
CA TYR A 375 3.21 -0.59 -0.31
C TYR A 375 2.25 -0.16 0.82
N THR A 376 1.65 -1.13 1.52
CA THR A 376 0.85 -0.91 2.74
C THR A 376 1.69 -0.18 3.79
N GLY A 377 2.86 -0.72 4.15
CA GLY A 377 3.72 -0.13 5.18
C GLY A 377 4.23 1.27 4.87
N ILE A 378 4.69 1.54 3.64
CA ILE A 378 5.12 2.91 3.27
C ILE A 378 3.95 3.90 3.27
N THR A 379 2.74 3.46 2.93
CA THR A 379 1.55 4.33 2.95
C THR A 379 1.09 4.64 4.38
N LEU A 380 1.26 3.71 5.32
CA LEU A 380 1.12 3.97 6.76
C LEU A 380 2.19 4.96 7.26
N ALA A 381 3.45 4.79 6.83
CA ALA A 381 4.53 5.70 7.22
C ALA A 381 4.33 7.12 6.68
N GLU A 382 3.89 7.27 5.43
CA GLU A 382 3.52 8.56 4.84
C GLU A 382 2.30 9.20 5.54
N TYR A 383 1.38 8.41 6.09
CA TYR A 383 0.23 8.95 6.82
C TYR A 383 0.65 9.60 8.15
N PHE A 384 1.50 8.93 8.94
CA PHE A 384 2.02 9.52 10.18
C PHE A 384 2.98 10.70 9.91
N ARG A 385 3.78 10.63 8.84
CA ARG A 385 4.56 11.76 8.32
C ARG A 385 3.69 12.99 8.08
N ASP A 386 2.54 12.82 7.42
CA ASP A 386 1.63 13.93 7.13
C ASP A 386 1.07 14.61 8.39
N MET A 387 1.07 13.95 9.55
CA MET A 387 0.73 14.58 10.84
C MET A 387 1.83 15.51 11.37
N GLY A 388 3.03 15.50 10.78
CA GLY A 388 4.22 16.20 11.27
C GLY A 388 5.11 15.34 12.18
N LEU A 389 5.00 14.01 12.09
CA LEU A 389 5.84 13.06 12.85
C LEU A 389 7.08 12.63 12.06
N ASN A 390 8.12 12.22 12.78
CA ASN A 390 9.33 11.61 12.22
C ASN A 390 9.21 10.09 12.32
N VAL A 391 9.04 9.45 11.17
CA VAL A 391 8.70 8.03 11.07
C VAL A 391 9.91 7.22 10.60
N ALA A 392 10.21 6.12 11.29
CA ALA A 392 11.15 5.12 10.84
C ALA A 392 10.40 3.92 10.23
N MET A 393 10.55 3.70 8.93
CA MET A 393 10.06 2.49 8.25
C MET A 393 11.19 1.47 8.13
N MET A 394 10.93 0.24 8.57
CA MET A 394 11.83 -0.90 8.43
C MET A 394 11.21 -1.92 7.48
N ALA A 395 11.98 -2.38 6.49
CA ALA A 395 11.54 -3.39 5.53
C ALA A 395 12.49 -4.60 5.58
N ASP A 396 12.13 -5.61 6.38
CA ASP A 396 12.86 -6.88 6.51
C ASP A 396 12.05 -8.00 5.82
N SER A 397 12.37 -8.46 4.60
CA SER A 397 13.46 -8.00 3.73
C SER A 397 13.04 -7.71 2.28
N THR A 398 13.67 -6.67 1.72
CA THR A 398 13.41 -6.19 0.35
C THR A 398 13.78 -7.21 -0.73
N SER A 399 14.71 -8.14 -0.45
CA SER A 399 15.05 -9.25 -1.35
C SER A 399 13.88 -10.23 -1.54
N ARG A 400 13.07 -10.50 -0.51
CA ARG A 400 11.88 -11.35 -0.63
C ARG A 400 10.77 -10.70 -1.45
N TRP A 401 10.70 -9.37 -1.46
CA TRP A 401 9.85 -8.62 -2.39
C TRP A 401 10.37 -8.71 -3.83
N ALA A 402 11.68 -8.57 -4.06
CA ALA A 402 12.27 -8.74 -5.39
C ALA A 402 12.08 -10.16 -5.94
N GLU A 403 12.24 -11.20 -5.11
CA GLU A 403 11.92 -12.58 -5.46
C GLU A 403 10.43 -12.76 -5.82
N ALA A 404 9.51 -12.10 -5.10
CA ALA A 404 8.10 -12.12 -5.42
C ALA A 404 7.80 -11.49 -6.79
N LEU A 405 8.41 -10.34 -7.10
CA LEU A 405 8.28 -9.69 -8.41
C LEU A 405 8.78 -10.59 -9.55
N ARG A 406 9.85 -11.38 -9.33
CA ARG A 406 10.35 -12.39 -10.28
C ARG A 406 9.37 -13.54 -10.49
N GLU A 407 8.76 -14.05 -9.42
CA GLU A 407 7.79 -15.14 -9.52
C GLU A 407 6.50 -14.69 -10.22
N ILE A 408 6.10 -13.43 -10.03
CA ILE A 408 4.97 -12.80 -10.73
C ILE A 408 5.28 -12.65 -12.23
N SER A 409 6.40 -12.00 -12.60
CA SER A 409 6.75 -11.78 -14.01
C SER A 409 6.94 -13.11 -14.77
N GLY A 410 7.52 -14.12 -14.12
CA GLY A 410 7.66 -15.47 -14.68
C GLY A 410 6.33 -16.17 -14.98
N ARG A 411 5.28 -15.96 -14.17
CA ARG A 411 3.92 -16.47 -14.48
C ARG A 411 3.20 -15.66 -15.56
N LEU A 412 3.62 -14.42 -15.80
CA LEU A 412 3.05 -13.53 -16.82
C LEU A 412 3.68 -13.69 -18.21
N GLY A 413 4.64 -14.60 -18.36
CA GLY A 413 5.37 -14.84 -19.60
C GLY A 413 6.31 -13.69 -19.98
N GLU A 414 6.67 -12.83 -19.02
CA GLU A 414 7.48 -11.65 -19.29
C GLU A 414 8.96 -12.03 -19.42
N MET A 415 9.68 -11.39 -20.36
CA MET A 415 11.08 -11.70 -20.61
C MET A 415 11.94 -11.30 -19.40
N PRO A 416 12.70 -12.24 -18.79
CA PRO A 416 13.57 -11.92 -17.68
C PRO A 416 14.80 -11.12 -18.13
N ALA A 417 15.30 -10.29 -17.22
CA ALA A 417 16.63 -9.71 -17.26
C ALA A 417 17.57 -10.53 -16.34
N ASP A 418 18.58 -9.88 -15.76
CA ASP A 418 19.63 -10.53 -14.95
C ASP A 418 19.07 -11.40 -13.82
N SER A 419 19.66 -12.59 -13.65
CA SER A 419 19.28 -13.59 -12.63
C SER A 419 17.78 -13.94 -12.56
N GLY A 420 17.07 -13.76 -13.68
CA GLY A 420 15.64 -14.03 -13.82
C GLY A 420 14.71 -12.91 -13.37
N TYR A 421 15.22 -11.78 -12.86
CA TYR A 421 14.38 -10.68 -12.37
C TYR A 421 13.76 -9.88 -13.53
N PRO A 422 12.58 -9.23 -13.34
CA PRO A 422 11.97 -8.40 -14.37
C PRO A 422 12.76 -7.09 -14.58
N ALA A 423 12.79 -6.60 -15.82
CA ALA A 423 13.48 -5.35 -16.18
C ALA A 423 13.03 -4.12 -15.37
N TYR A 424 11.80 -4.12 -14.84
CA TYR A 424 11.27 -3.03 -14.00
C TYR A 424 11.74 -3.08 -12.52
N LEU A 425 12.54 -4.06 -12.09
CA LEU A 425 12.96 -4.21 -10.68
C LEU A 425 13.59 -2.94 -10.12
N ALA A 426 14.56 -2.35 -10.84
CA ALA A 426 15.23 -1.12 -10.40
C ALA A 426 14.27 0.06 -10.30
N ALA A 427 13.32 0.19 -11.23
CA ALA A 427 12.30 1.24 -11.20
C ALA A 427 11.33 1.06 -10.02
N ARG A 428 10.95 -0.18 -9.67
CA ARG A 428 10.12 -0.48 -8.49
C ARG A 428 10.86 -0.13 -7.20
N LEU A 429 12.11 -0.57 -7.04
CA LEU A 429 12.94 -0.22 -5.89
C LEU A 429 13.12 1.31 -5.76
N ALA A 430 13.40 2.01 -6.87
CA ALA A 430 13.52 3.47 -6.86
C ALA A 430 12.22 4.16 -6.44
N SER A 431 11.07 3.73 -6.99
CA SER A 431 9.75 4.27 -6.64
C SER A 431 9.34 4.02 -5.18
N PHE A 432 9.94 3.03 -4.52
CA PHE A 432 9.76 2.77 -3.09
C PHE A 432 10.67 3.66 -2.24
N TYR A 433 11.98 3.66 -2.50
CA TYR A 433 12.94 4.44 -1.71
C TYR A 433 12.74 5.96 -1.86
N GLU A 434 12.31 6.47 -3.02
CA GLU A 434 12.01 7.90 -3.23
C GLU A 434 10.73 8.40 -2.51
N ARG A 435 9.96 7.52 -1.85
CA ARG A 435 8.91 7.91 -0.90
C ARG A 435 9.47 8.33 0.46
N ALA A 436 10.74 7.99 0.75
CA ALA A 436 11.49 8.59 1.85
C ALA A 436 11.73 10.09 1.61
N GLY A 437 12.00 10.79 2.70
CA GLY A 437 12.34 12.21 2.67
C GLY A 437 11.91 12.94 3.93
N LYS A 438 12.55 14.08 4.19
CA LYS A 438 11.95 15.14 5.00
C LYS A 438 11.10 16.01 4.08
N VAL A 439 9.90 16.38 4.50
CA VAL A 439 8.93 17.12 3.68
C VAL A 439 8.22 18.18 4.50
N LYS A 440 7.76 19.24 3.83
CA LYS A 440 6.72 20.11 4.37
C LYS A 440 5.36 19.48 4.04
N CYS A 441 4.55 19.23 5.06
CA CYS A 441 3.24 18.61 4.91
C CYS A 441 2.22 19.60 4.30
N ARG A 442 1.09 19.09 3.80
CA ARG A 442 -0.01 19.93 3.30
C ARG A 442 -0.95 20.37 4.42
N GLY A 443 -1.59 21.51 4.23
CA GLY A 443 -2.63 22.05 5.11
C GLY A 443 -2.13 22.68 6.41
N SER A 444 -3.05 23.31 7.14
CA SER A 444 -2.85 24.07 8.36
C SER A 444 -3.00 23.20 9.63
N PRO A 445 -2.07 23.27 10.60
CA PRO A 445 -0.89 24.15 10.65
C PRO A 445 0.26 23.68 9.75
N ASP A 446 1.09 24.65 9.35
CA ASP A 446 2.41 24.43 8.76
C ASP A 446 3.24 23.49 9.65
N ARG A 447 3.74 22.39 9.08
CA ARG A 447 4.50 21.36 9.80
C ARG A 447 5.44 20.59 8.87
N ASP A 448 6.61 20.25 9.41
CA ASP A 448 7.58 19.35 8.80
C ASP A 448 7.30 17.91 9.26
N GLY A 449 7.40 16.93 8.36
CA GLY A 449 7.39 15.51 8.70
C GLY A 449 8.56 14.79 8.02
N SER A 450 8.90 13.58 8.46
CA SER A 450 9.93 12.78 7.79
C SER A 450 9.59 11.29 7.74
N VAL A 451 9.99 10.62 6.65
CA VAL A 451 10.00 9.15 6.53
C VAL A 451 11.42 8.71 6.23
N THR A 452 11.99 7.94 7.14
CA THR A 452 13.31 7.31 7.00
C THR A 452 13.09 5.85 6.62
N ILE A 453 13.62 5.39 5.49
CA ILE A 453 13.48 4.00 5.06
C ILE A 453 14.79 3.24 5.32
N VAL A 454 14.68 2.17 6.11
CA VAL A 454 15.76 1.22 6.39
C VAL A 454 15.37 -0.14 5.79
N GLY A 455 15.91 -0.44 4.61
CA GLY A 455 15.66 -1.69 3.89
C GLY A 455 16.74 -2.73 4.20
N ALA A 456 16.34 -3.88 4.74
CA ALA A 456 17.23 -5.02 4.84
C ALA A 456 17.30 -5.75 3.49
N VAL A 457 18.51 -6.15 3.10
CA VAL A 457 18.76 -6.92 1.88
C VAL A 457 19.42 -8.24 2.27
N SER A 458 18.95 -9.33 1.66
CA SER A 458 19.37 -10.70 1.94
C SER A 458 19.96 -11.35 0.68
N PRO A 459 21.12 -10.89 0.17
CA PRO A 459 21.71 -11.46 -1.02
C PRO A 459 22.04 -12.96 -0.85
N PRO A 460 21.88 -13.78 -1.90
CA PRO A 460 22.27 -15.19 -1.87
C PRO A 460 23.77 -15.33 -1.55
N GLY A 461 24.11 -16.23 -0.63
CA GLY A 461 25.48 -16.43 -0.15
C GLY A 461 26.09 -15.31 0.70
N GLY A 462 25.62 -14.06 0.53
CA GLY A 462 26.26 -12.84 1.01
C GLY A 462 26.98 -12.03 -0.08
N ASP A 463 26.75 -12.32 -1.37
CA ASP A 463 27.41 -11.63 -2.49
C ASP A 463 26.72 -10.30 -2.83
N PHE A 464 27.50 -9.22 -2.95
CA PHE A 464 26.99 -7.90 -3.30
C PHE A 464 26.78 -7.70 -4.81
N ALA A 465 27.27 -8.62 -5.66
CA ALA A 465 27.02 -8.62 -7.10
C ALA A 465 25.59 -9.05 -7.50
N ASP A 466 24.78 -9.49 -6.53
CA ASP A 466 23.35 -9.74 -6.73
C ASP A 466 22.61 -8.48 -7.27
N PRO A 467 21.71 -8.61 -8.26
CA PRO A 467 21.08 -7.45 -8.90
C PRO A 467 20.11 -6.68 -7.97
N VAL A 468 19.54 -7.31 -6.93
CA VAL A 468 18.74 -6.57 -5.93
C VAL A 468 19.65 -5.67 -5.10
N THR A 469 20.81 -6.20 -4.71
CA THR A 469 21.83 -5.44 -3.96
C THR A 469 22.42 -4.32 -4.83
N THR A 470 22.75 -4.61 -6.09
CA THR A 470 23.28 -3.64 -7.07
C THR A 470 22.27 -2.52 -7.37
N ALA A 471 20.99 -2.86 -7.58
CA ALA A 471 19.94 -1.86 -7.78
C ALA A 471 19.74 -1.00 -6.52
N THR A 472 19.75 -1.61 -5.32
CA THR A 472 19.61 -0.88 -4.06
C THR A 472 20.80 0.07 -3.81
N LEU A 473 22.03 -0.39 -4.07
CA LEU A 473 23.27 0.40 -3.99
C LEU A 473 23.21 1.69 -4.81
N GLY A 474 22.59 1.65 -5.99
CA GLY A 474 22.40 2.82 -6.87
C GLY A 474 21.35 3.83 -6.41
N ILE A 475 20.57 3.52 -5.36
CA ILE A 475 19.43 4.32 -4.89
C ILE A 475 19.65 4.86 -3.46
N VAL A 476 20.24 4.07 -2.56
CA VAL A 476 20.35 4.46 -1.14
C VAL A 476 21.51 5.42 -0.86
N GLN A 477 21.29 6.37 0.06
CA GLN A 477 22.32 7.33 0.46
C GLN A 477 23.28 6.78 1.53
N VAL A 478 22.84 5.78 2.30
CA VAL A 478 23.62 5.16 3.39
C VAL A 478 23.63 3.64 3.22
N PHE A 479 24.79 3.02 3.40
CA PHE A 479 25.02 1.60 3.16
C PHE A 479 25.75 0.95 4.34
N TRP A 480 25.06 0.08 5.08
CA TRP A 480 25.59 -0.64 6.24
C TRP A 480 25.85 -2.10 5.91
N GLY A 481 26.96 -2.37 5.21
CA GLY A 481 27.32 -3.72 4.76
C GLY A 481 27.77 -4.61 5.92
N LEU A 482 27.01 -5.68 6.22
CA LEU A 482 27.35 -6.64 7.26
C LEU A 482 28.26 -7.76 6.72
N ASP A 483 29.39 -8.01 7.38
CA ASP A 483 30.32 -9.09 7.02
C ASP A 483 30.07 -10.35 7.85
N LYS A 484 29.80 -11.44 7.13
CA LYS A 484 29.67 -12.80 7.65
C LYS A 484 30.91 -13.24 8.46
N LYS A 485 32.12 -12.78 8.10
CA LYS A 485 33.37 -13.09 8.84
C LYS A 485 33.40 -12.44 10.22
N LEU A 486 32.84 -11.23 10.38
CA LEU A 486 32.71 -10.57 11.68
C LEU A 486 31.65 -11.28 12.53
N ALA A 487 30.49 -11.61 11.96
CA ALA A 487 29.45 -12.37 12.64
C ALA A 487 29.92 -13.76 13.09
N GLN A 488 30.67 -14.49 12.24
CA GLN A 488 31.28 -15.78 12.60
C GLN A 488 32.29 -15.69 13.76
N ARG A 489 32.96 -14.55 13.93
CA ARG A 489 33.85 -14.25 15.06
C ARG A 489 33.10 -13.72 16.29
N LYS A 490 31.76 -13.69 16.27
CA LYS A 490 30.89 -13.08 17.29
C LYS A 490 31.17 -11.59 17.54
N HIS A 491 31.72 -10.87 16.56
CA HIS A 491 31.89 -9.43 16.62
C HIS A 491 30.57 -8.74 16.26
N PHE A 492 29.94 -8.10 17.24
CA PHE A 492 28.66 -7.41 17.07
C PHE A 492 28.75 -5.92 17.45
N PRO A 493 28.15 -5.01 16.66
CA PRO A 493 27.53 -5.26 15.36
C PRO A 493 28.57 -5.67 14.28
N SER A 494 28.12 -6.43 13.29
CA SER A 494 28.93 -7.14 12.29
C SER A 494 29.30 -6.28 11.06
N ILE A 495 29.35 -4.96 11.23
CA ILE A 495 29.44 -3.98 10.14
C ILE A 495 30.87 -3.90 9.60
N ASN A 496 31.03 -4.04 8.29
CA ASN A 496 32.31 -3.87 7.61
C ASN A 496 32.60 -2.38 7.39
N TRP A 497 33.51 -1.83 8.16
CA TRP A 497 33.91 -0.41 8.10
C TRP A 497 34.76 -0.03 6.87
N LEU A 498 35.13 -0.97 6.00
CA LEU A 498 35.84 -0.70 4.74
C LEU A 498 34.91 -0.66 3.52
N ILE A 499 33.78 -1.38 3.57
CA ILE A 499 32.80 -1.48 2.47
C ILE A 499 31.54 -0.65 2.77
N SER A 500 31.21 -0.45 4.05
CA SER A 500 30.12 0.46 4.44
C SER A 500 30.47 1.89 4.04
N TYR A 501 29.47 2.66 3.59
CA TYR A 501 29.67 4.03 3.16
C TYR A 501 28.44 4.90 3.40
N ARG A 502 28.65 6.22 3.28
CA ARG A 502 27.60 7.22 3.28
C ARG A 502 27.89 8.29 2.22
N CYS A 503 26.89 8.65 1.44
CA CYS A 503 26.91 9.85 0.61
C CYS A 503 26.62 11.12 1.45
N GLY A 504 27.22 12.26 1.09
CA GLY A 504 26.86 13.56 1.66
C GLY A 504 27.20 13.79 3.14
N LEU A 505 28.37 13.34 3.62
CA LEU A 505 28.85 13.56 5.00
C LEU A 505 28.84 15.05 5.41
N ILE A 506 29.11 15.95 4.45
CA ILE A 506 29.16 17.41 4.61
C ILE A 506 27.87 17.98 5.23
N PHE A 507 26.69 17.44 4.88
CA PHE A 507 25.41 18.02 5.30
C PHE A 507 25.06 17.85 6.79
N ILE A 508 25.68 16.89 7.50
CA ILE A 508 25.57 16.81 8.98
C ILE A 508 26.69 17.61 9.64
N ILE A 509 27.95 17.37 9.26
CA ILE A 509 29.12 17.88 10.00
C ILE A 509 29.25 19.41 9.86
N PHE A 510 28.76 19.99 8.76
CA PHE A 510 28.71 21.44 8.55
C PHE A 510 27.26 21.94 8.55
N PRO A 511 26.62 22.10 9.73
CA PRO A 511 25.43 22.94 9.82
C PRO A 511 25.77 24.37 9.36
N LYS A 512 24.79 25.12 8.86
CA LYS A 512 24.95 26.41 8.16
C LYS A 512 25.80 27.48 8.88
N ILE A 513 26.05 27.31 10.18
CA ILE A 513 26.93 28.11 11.06
C ILE A 513 28.33 28.34 10.46
N PHE A 514 28.92 27.35 9.77
CA PHE A 514 30.26 27.52 9.19
C PHE A 514 30.23 28.31 7.87
N LEU A 515 29.20 28.08 7.04
CA LEU A 515 28.98 28.78 5.77
C LEU A 515 28.55 30.25 5.97
N SER A 516 27.80 30.58 7.02
CA SER A 516 27.50 31.98 7.37
C SER A 516 28.75 32.73 7.85
N LYS A 517 29.61 32.07 8.65
CA LYS A 517 30.91 32.65 9.05
C LYS A 517 31.85 32.93 7.87
N PHE A 518 31.81 32.13 6.80
CA PHE A 518 32.56 32.41 5.58
C PHE A 518 31.93 33.52 4.73
N LYS A 519 30.59 33.57 4.58
CA LYS A 519 29.93 34.67 3.85
C LYS A 519 30.17 36.05 4.47
N ASN A 520 30.30 36.13 5.79
CA ASN A 520 30.46 37.40 6.50
C ASN A 520 31.93 37.89 6.64
N LYS A 521 32.92 37.25 6.00
CA LYS A 521 34.34 37.61 6.20
C LYS A 521 35.14 38.12 5.00
N ASN A 522 34.63 38.03 3.78
CA ASN A 522 35.38 38.38 2.56
C ASN A 522 34.68 39.47 1.73
N MET A 523 34.47 40.68 2.28
CA MET A 523 33.99 41.83 1.46
C MET A 523 34.35 43.23 2.00
N SER A 524 35.42 43.35 2.80
CA SER A 524 35.87 44.64 3.35
C SER A 524 37.39 44.82 3.49
N GLU A 525 38.21 43.85 3.07
CA GLU A 525 39.68 43.87 3.20
C GLU A 525 40.36 43.58 1.84
N ILE A 526 39.93 44.28 0.79
CA ILE A 526 40.67 44.39 -0.49
C ILE A 526 40.58 45.85 -0.97
N ASN A 527 41.57 46.66 -0.60
CA ASN A 527 42.01 47.92 -1.20
C ASN A 527 43.39 48.26 -0.63
#